data_AF-A0A2I8A526-F1
#
_entry.id   AF-A0A2I8A526-F1
#
_cell.length_a   1.000
_cell.length_b   1.000
_cell.length_c   1.000
_cell.angle_alpha   90.00
_cell.angle_beta   90.00
_cell.angle_gamma   90.00
#
_symmetry.space_group_name_H-M   'P 1'
#
loop_
_entity.id
_entity.type
_entity.pdbx_description
1 polymer ?
#
loop_
_entity_poly.entity_id
_entity_poly.type
_entity_poly.pdbx_seq_one_letter_code
_entity_poly.pdbx_strand_id
1 'polypeptide(L)' 'MDINGSIALVTGANRGIGQAFVEALVQAGATRIYATARNVETLKDVVALAPDRCSELQT' A
#
# COMPACT_ATOMS: atom_id res chain seq x y z
N MET A 1 -10.24 0.43 -15.87
CA MET A 1 -8.90 -0.16 -15.67
C MET A 1 -9.07 -1.39 -14.82
N ASP A 2 -8.46 -2.50 -15.18
CA ASP A 2 -8.49 -3.72 -14.36
C ASP A 2 -7.25 -3.71 -13.44
N ILE A 3 -7.50 -3.68 -12.13
CA ILE A 3 -6.47 -3.65 -11.08
C ILE A 3 -6.36 -5.04 -10.42
N ASN A 4 -7.32 -5.94 -10.67
CA ASN A 4 -7.31 -7.26 -10.08
C ASN A 4 -6.09 -8.04 -10.57
N GLY A 5 -5.35 -8.66 -9.65
CA GLY A 5 -4.12 -9.38 -9.98
C GLY A 5 -2.87 -8.49 -10.10
N SER A 6 -3.00 -7.16 -10.04
CA SER A 6 -1.89 -6.23 -10.28
C SER A 6 -0.89 -6.14 -9.12
N ILE A 7 0.31 -5.65 -9.42
CA ILE A 7 1.32 -5.26 -8.43
C ILE A 7 1.46 -3.74 -8.47
N ALA A 8 1.33 -3.08 -7.32
CA ALA A 8 1.35 -1.62 -7.21
C ALA A 8 2.47 -1.12 -6.29
N LEU A 9 3.02 0.06 -6.61
CA LEU A 9 3.94 0.82 -5.76
C LEU A 9 3.27 2.14 -5.40
N VAL A 10 3.15 2.43 -4.11
CA VAL A 10 2.55 3.67 -3.60
C VAL A 10 3.58 4.44 -2.80
N THR A 11 3.96 5.61 -3.30
CA THR A 11 4.88 6.52 -2.60
C THR A 11 4.13 7.45 -1.65
N GLY A 12 4.72 7.74 -0.49
CA GLY A 12 4.07 8.56 0.54
C GLY A 12 2.82 7.89 1.12
N ALA A 13 2.82 6.57 1.24
CA ALA A 13 1.68 5.76 1.67
C ALA A 13 1.32 5.96 3.15
N ASN A 14 2.17 6.60 3.94
CA ASN A 14 2.00 6.74 5.39
C ASN A 14 0.85 7.65 5.84
N ARG A 15 0.19 8.39 4.93
CA ARG A 15 -0.96 9.26 5.26
C ARG A 15 -1.69 9.77 4.02
N GLY A 16 -2.88 10.33 4.24
CA GLY A 16 -3.62 11.10 3.25
C GLY A 16 -3.91 10.29 1.99
N ILE A 17 -3.62 10.89 0.83
CA ILE A 17 -3.91 10.28 -0.47
C ILE A 17 -3.14 8.96 -0.67
N GLY A 18 -1.90 8.87 -0.21
CA GLY A 18 -1.11 7.63 -0.34
C GLY A 18 -1.76 6.46 0.42
N GLN A 19 -2.22 6.71 1.65
CA GLN A 19 -2.95 5.70 2.42
C GLN A 19 -4.26 5.31 1.73
N ALA A 20 -5.05 6.28 1.27
CA ALA A 20 -6.31 6.03 0.58
C ALA A 20 -6.11 5.23 -0.73
N PHE A 21 -4.99 5.42 -1.43
CA PHE A 21 -4.64 4.59 -2.58
C PHE A 21 -4.37 3.14 -2.19
N VAL A 22 -3.64 2.89 -1.10
CA VAL A 22 -3.43 1.52 -0.62
C VAL A 22 -4.75 0.85 -0.30
N GLU A 23 -5.66 1.53 0.42
CA GLU A 23 -7.00 1.02 0.72
C GLU A 23 -7.78 0.67 -0.56
N ALA A 24 -7.79 1.57 -1.55
CA ALA A 24 -8.47 1.34 -2.82
C ALA A 24 -7.85 0.18 -3.62
N LEU A 25 -6.52 0.05 -3.63
CA LEU A 25 -5.80 -1.05 -4.31
C LEU A 25 -6.07 -2.41 -3.65
N VAL A 26 -6.15 -2.44 -2.32
CA VAL A 26 -6.53 -3.64 -1.57
C VAL A 26 -7.94 -4.08 -1.98
N GLN A 27 -8.90 -3.15 -1.97
CA GLN A 27 -10.29 -3.42 -2.37
C GLN A 27 -10.42 -3.82 -3.84
N ALA A 28 -9.59 -3.26 -4.71
CA ALA A 28 -9.61 -3.53 -6.15
C ALA A 28 -8.91 -4.86 -6.53
N GLY A 29 -8.38 -5.62 -5.58
CA GLY A 29 -7.82 -6.95 -5.83
C GLY A 29 -6.35 -6.97 -6.29
N ALA A 30 -5.56 -5.93 -6.02
CA ALA A 30 -4.12 -5.96 -6.29
C ALA A 30 -3.40 -7.09 -5.53
N THR A 31 -2.70 -7.99 -6.20
CA THR A 31 -2.00 -9.13 -5.57
C THR A 31 -0.90 -8.69 -4.60
N ARG A 32 -0.23 -7.56 -4.88
CA ARG A 32 0.86 -7.05 -4.05
C ARG A 32 0.90 -5.52 -4.08
N ILE A 33 1.12 -4.91 -2.92
CA ILE A 33 1.22 -3.47 -2.76
C ILE A 33 2.49 -3.14 -1.99
N TYR A 34 3.38 -2.38 -2.59
CA TYR A 34 4.56 -1.83 -1.94
C TYR A 34 4.25 -0.42 -1.47
N ALA A 35 4.06 -0.27 -0.16
CA ALA A 35 3.81 1.01 0.48
C ALA A 35 5.15 1.63 0.87
N THR A 36 5.39 2.89 0.47
CA THR A 36 6.65 3.57 0.79
C THR A 36 6.48 4.83 1.62
N ALA A 37 7.44 5.06 2.50
CA ALA A 37 7.55 6.27 3.29
C ALA A 37 9.02 6.51 3.71
N ARG A 38 9.32 7.76 4.12
CA ARG A 38 10.64 8.10 4.67
C ARG A 38 10.92 7.41 6.00
N ASN A 39 9.87 7.12 6.77
CA ASN A 39 9.96 6.38 8.02
C ASN A 39 9.05 5.15 7.91
N VAL A 40 9.66 3.97 7.86
CA VAL A 40 8.96 2.68 7.71
C VAL A 40 7.98 2.41 8.86
N GLU A 41 8.30 2.87 10.06
CA GLU A 41 7.44 2.68 11.25
C GLU A 41 6.06 3.35 11.09
N THR A 42 5.95 4.34 10.21
CA THR A 42 4.69 5.04 9.92
C THR A 42 3.78 4.28 8.95
N LEU A 43 4.24 3.14 8.41
CA LEU A 43 3.47 2.28 7.50
C LEU A 43 2.74 1.14 8.21
N LYS A 44 2.91 0.98 9.52
CA LYS A 44 2.29 -0.12 10.30
C LYS A 44 0.78 -0.25 10.07
N ASP A 45 0.08 0.87 10.14
CA ASP A 45 -1.38 0.91 9.94
C ASP A 45 -1.75 0.54 8.50
N VAL A 46 -0.93 0.93 7.53
CA VAL A 46 -1.12 0.68 6.10
C VAL A 46 -0.89 -0.79 5.75
N VAL A 47 0.13 -1.41 6.34
CA VAL A 47 0.43 -2.84 6.16
C VAL A 47 -0.63 -3.69 6.85
N ALA A 48 -1.15 -3.25 8.00
CA ALA A 48 -2.20 -3.94 8.73
C ALA A 48 -3.52 -4.08 7.93
N LEU A 49 -3.75 -3.24 6.92
CA LEU A 49 -4.92 -3.35 6.04
C LEU A 49 -4.98 -4.68 5.27
N ALA A 50 -3.83 -5.20 4.85
CA ALA A 50 -3.72 -6.47 4.14
C ALA A 50 -2.30 -7.06 4.34
N PRO A 51 -2.01 -7.71 5.48
CA PRO A 51 -0.66 -8.16 5.83
C PRO A 51 -0.06 -9.17 4.85
N ASP A 52 -0.91 -9.93 4.16
CA ASP A 52 -0.54 -10.89 3.12
C ASP A 52 -0.15 -10.23 1.79
N ARG A 53 -0.62 -9.00 1.55
CA ARG A 53 -0.49 -8.30 0.26
C ARG A 53 0.33 -7.01 0.33
N CYS A 54 0.41 -6.36 1.49
CA CYS A 54 1.15 -5.12 1.69
C CYS A 54 2.58 -5.39 2.16
N SER A 55 3.53 -4.61 1.65
CA SER A 55 4.92 -4.59 2.12
C SER A 55 5.41 -3.17 2.26
N GLU A 56 6.05 -2.90 3.38
CA GLU A 56 6.65 -1.62 3.69
C GLU A 56 8.05 -1.51 3.07
N LEU A 57 8.32 -0.38 2.42
CA LEU A 57 9.62 -0.03 1.87
C LEU A 57 10.01 1.37 2.31
N GLN A 58 11.27 1.56 2.65
CA GLN A 58 11.81 2.88 2.94
C GLN A 58 12.25 3.56 1.63
N THR A 59 11.89 4.83 1.48
CA THR A 59 12.29 5.70 0.35
C THR A 59 12.92 7.00 0.81
#